data_AF-A0A936B7A2-F1
#
_entry.id   AF-A0A936B7A2-F1
#
_cell.length_a   1.000
_cell.length_b   1.000
_cell.length_c   1.000
_cell.angle_alpha   90.00
_cell.angle_beta   90.00
_cell.angle_gamma   90.00
#
_symmetry.space_group_name_H-M   'P 1'
#
loop_
_entity.id
_entity.type
_entity.pdbx_description
1 polymer ?
#
loop_
_entity_poly.entity_id
_entity_poly.type
_entity_poly.pdbx_seq_one_letter_code
_entity_poly.pdbx_strand_id
1 'polypeptide(L)'
;MFSIYFYEQLGEAAVTELVTHPADGLSSVRALLAEYQPERTLEQFIADWYVANYVRDEAFGPQYDYEYRFSSPRADATVGRRPWEEVTTLAQYGVRYIDLDQAGDYTISFAGDTLVELLAITPPSGQRAWLSPGGDGINATLTAPFDLTSLNEADLAFWAWFELEEDYDYGYLLVSADDGQTWEPLDLPSGSRGEYGSAFNGYSTDKQGQKGGWIFYSLSLDEYAGQEILVRFQILTDASVYERGFAVDDIAVPQLGFLDDVEGSNTAVWEAAGFAPSTTTIPQQWAVQLIEYGRTPRVTTLPLDAFNQGRYTLTITDSATLVIAPMAPHTTTSATYWLKVE
;
A
#
# COMPACT_ATOMS: atom_id res chain seq x y z
N MET A 1 6.65 2.86 19.23
CA MET A 1 6.45 4.32 19.45
C MET A 1 5.06 4.76 19.02
N PHE A 2 4.61 4.46 17.79
CA PHE A 2 3.27 4.84 17.34
C PHE A 2 2.14 4.35 18.25
N SER A 3 2.15 3.09 18.68
CA SER A 3 1.12 2.54 19.59
C SER A 3 1.07 3.24 20.96
N ILE A 4 2.19 3.79 21.44
CA ILE A 4 2.23 4.56 22.70
C ILE A 4 1.56 5.92 22.47
N TYR A 5 1.91 6.61 21.39
CA TYR A 5 1.25 7.85 21.01
C TYR A 5 -0.25 7.66 20.79
N PHE A 6 -0.65 6.60 20.09
CA PHE A 6 -2.05 6.22 19.90
C PHE A 6 -2.77 6.00 21.24
N TYR A 7 -2.18 5.22 22.15
CA TYR A 7 -2.71 5.01 23.49
C TYR A 7 -2.87 6.31 24.28
N GLU A 8 -1.87 7.17 24.29
CA GLU A 8 -1.93 8.41 25.08
C GLU A 8 -2.88 9.45 24.49
N GLN A 9 -3.07 9.46 23.17
CA GLN A 9 -3.96 10.40 22.49
C GLN A 9 -5.44 9.93 22.48
N LEU A 10 -5.71 8.62 22.40
CA LEU A 10 -7.07 8.07 22.29
C LEU A 10 -7.54 7.24 23.50
N GLY A 11 -6.62 6.82 24.37
CA GLY A 11 -6.91 6.07 25.60
C GLY A 11 -7.02 4.56 25.44
N GLU A 12 -7.24 3.89 26.58
CA GLU A 12 -7.31 2.42 26.69
C GLU A 12 -8.45 1.80 25.89
N ALA A 13 -9.60 2.47 25.80
CA ALA A 13 -10.76 1.99 25.06
C ALA A 13 -10.43 1.83 23.57
N ALA A 14 -9.83 2.86 22.95
CA ALA A 14 -9.43 2.81 21.55
C ALA A 14 -8.37 1.74 21.28
N VAL A 15 -7.42 1.51 22.20
CA VAL A 15 -6.43 0.42 22.07
C VAL A 15 -7.09 -0.95 22.17
N THR A 16 -8.03 -1.11 23.09
CA THR A 16 -8.78 -2.37 23.24
C THR A 16 -9.55 -2.67 21.96
N GLU A 17 -10.20 -1.65 21.40
CA GLU A 17 -10.96 -1.77 20.17
C GLU A 17 -10.06 -2.06 18.98
N LEU A 18 -8.91 -1.37 18.84
CA LEU A 18 -7.91 -1.60 17.80
C LEU A 18 -7.46 -3.07 17.72
N VAL A 19 -7.24 -3.71 18.87
CA VAL A 19 -6.82 -5.12 18.94
C VAL A 19 -7.91 -6.09 18.50
N THR A 20 -9.18 -5.70 18.62
CA THR A 20 -10.34 -6.53 18.25
C THR A 20 -10.99 -6.12 16.93
N HIS A 21 -10.47 -5.07 16.29
CA HIS A 21 -11.08 -4.48 15.11
C HIS A 21 -10.97 -5.45 13.93
N PRO A 22 -12.04 -5.66 13.13
CA PRO A 22 -12.04 -6.63 12.02
C PRO A 22 -11.21 -6.18 10.80
N ALA A 23 -10.80 -4.92 10.75
CA ALA A 23 -9.87 -4.40 9.74
C ALA A 23 -8.45 -4.31 10.31
N ASP A 24 -7.45 -4.44 9.44
CA ASP A 24 -6.04 -4.47 9.83
C ASP A 24 -5.29 -3.15 9.57
N GLY A 25 -4.16 -3.01 10.27
CA GLY A 25 -3.17 -1.95 10.04
C GLY A 25 -3.72 -0.54 10.16
N LEU A 26 -3.38 0.34 9.21
CA LEU A 26 -3.81 1.74 9.22
C LEU A 26 -5.31 1.93 8.94
N SER A 27 -5.98 0.91 8.38
CA SER A 27 -7.43 0.97 8.11
C SER A 27 -8.25 0.96 9.41
N SER A 28 -7.86 0.17 10.41
CA SER A 28 -8.49 0.22 11.74
C SER A 28 -8.16 1.50 12.48
N VAL A 29 -6.92 1.99 12.40
CA VAL A 29 -6.55 3.30 12.98
C VAL A 29 -7.40 4.42 12.39
N ARG A 30 -7.61 4.44 11.07
CA ARG A 30 -8.48 5.42 10.40
C ARG A 30 -9.94 5.32 10.87
N ALA A 31 -10.46 4.09 10.99
CA ALA A 31 -11.83 3.87 11.48
C ALA A 31 -12.02 4.39 12.91
N LEU A 32 -11.07 4.10 13.81
CA LEU A 32 -11.10 4.55 15.20
C LEU A 32 -10.92 6.07 15.31
N LEU A 33 -10.04 6.68 14.51
CA LEU A 33 -9.92 8.15 14.50
C LEU A 33 -11.24 8.82 14.12
N ALA A 34 -11.99 8.26 13.17
CA ALA A 34 -13.30 8.81 12.81
C ALA A 34 -14.34 8.76 13.95
N GLU A 35 -14.15 7.88 14.95
CA GLU A 35 -15.01 7.79 16.13
C GLU A 35 -14.50 8.64 17.30
N TYR A 36 -13.22 8.52 17.64
CA TYR A 36 -12.65 9.10 18.85
C TYR A 36 -12.11 10.54 18.64
N GLN A 37 -11.67 10.89 17.44
CA GLN A 37 -11.12 12.21 17.06
C GLN A 37 -11.51 12.60 15.62
N PRO A 38 -12.82 12.77 15.32
CA PRO A 38 -13.33 12.96 13.96
C PRO A 38 -12.81 14.21 13.24
N GLU A 39 -12.21 15.14 13.99
CA GLU A 39 -11.59 16.34 13.45
C GLU A 39 -10.20 16.10 12.83
N ARG A 40 -9.59 14.93 13.03
CA ARG A 40 -8.26 14.58 12.51
C ARG A 40 -8.34 13.44 11.53
N THR A 41 -7.72 13.63 10.36
CA THR A 41 -7.48 12.51 9.45
C THR A 41 -6.34 11.63 9.96
N LEU A 42 -6.24 10.40 9.43
CA LEU A 42 -5.12 9.51 9.71
C LEU A 42 -3.77 10.19 9.40
N GLU A 43 -3.70 10.89 8.28
CA GLU A 43 -2.49 11.54 7.80
C GLU A 43 -2.09 12.71 8.71
N GLN A 44 -3.06 13.47 9.22
CA GLN A 44 -2.81 14.50 10.23
C GLN A 44 -2.35 13.90 11.55
N PHE A 45 -2.96 12.80 11.99
CA PHE A 45 -2.57 12.10 13.21
C PHE A 45 -1.13 11.56 13.14
N ILE A 46 -0.75 10.99 12.00
CA ILE A 46 0.63 10.54 11.75
C ILE A 46 1.61 11.72 11.65
N ALA A 47 1.21 12.81 11.00
CA ALA A 47 2.02 14.03 10.93
C ALA A 47 2.28 14.63 12.32
N ASP A 48 1.24 14.70 13.15
CA ASP A 48 1.36 15.15 14.53
C ASP A 48 2.26 14.24 15.36
N TRP A 49 2.19 12.91 15.14
CA TRP A 49 3.08 11.96 15.77
C TRP A 49 4.56 12.20 15.43
N TYR A 50 4.90 12.58 14.19
CA TYR A 50 6.27 12.94 13.83
C TYR A 50 6.76 14.16 14.62
N VAL A 51 5.95 15.22 14.67
CA VAL A 51 6.29 16.40 15.46
C VAL A 51 6.43 16.05 16.93
N ALA A 52 5.49 15.27 17.48
CA ALA A 52 5.53 14.79 18.85
C ALA A 52 6.82 14.03 19.14
N ASN A 53 7.30 13.17 18.23
CA ASN A 53 8.58 12.46 18.41
C ASN A 53 9.79 13.41 18.48
N TYR A 54 9.74 14.54 17.79
CA TYR A 54 10.82 15.53 17.72
C TYR A 54 10.84 16.42 18.98
N VAL A 55 9.71 17.09 19.28
CA VAL A 55 9.63 18.12 20.32
C VAL A 55 9.27 17.58 21.71
N ARG A 56 8.29 16.67 21.82
CA ARG A 56 7.70 16.19 23.09
C ARG A 56 7.48 17.30 24.11
N ASP A 57 6.67 18.29 23.73
CA ASP A 57 6.45 19.48 24.54
C ASP A 57 5.03 20.04 24.31
N GLU A 58 4.21 20.00 25.37
CA GLU A 58 2.84 20.49 25.37
C GLU A 58 2.75 22.00 25.04
N ALA A 59 3.85 22.76 25.17
CA ALA A 59 3.90 24.16 24.75
C ALA A 59 3.60 24.34 23.25
N PHE A 60 3.84 23.33 22.42
CA PHE A 60 3.46 23.34 21.00
C PHE A 60 2.00 22.93 20.76
N GLY A 61 1.39 22.23 21.72
CA GLY A 61 0.04 21.68 21.68
C GLY A 61 -0.04 20.27 22.30
N PRO A 62 -1.21 19.86 22.84
CA PRO A 62 -1.37 18.56 23.51
C PRO A 62 -1.14 17.35 22.58
N GLN A 63 -1.31 17.53 21.27
CA GLN A 63 -1.03 16.50 20.28
C GLN A 63 0.47 16.30 19.99
N TYR A 64 1.33 17.20 20.49
CA TYR A 64 2.78 17.18 20.27
C TYR A 64 3.58 16.74 21.50
N ASP A 65 2.91 16.19 22.52
CA ASP A 65 3.52 15.58 23.70
C ASP A 65 2.93 14.21 24.00
N TYR A 66 3.72 13.40 24.70
CA TYR A 66 3.34 12.12 25.31
C TYR A 66 4.42 11.73 26.34
N GLU A 67 4.02 11.05 27.41
CA GLU A 67 4.82 10.83 28.62
C GLU A 67 6.04 9.96 28.38
N TYR A 68 5.94 8.96 27.49
CA TYR A 68 7.02 8.01 27.28
C TYR A 68 8.29 8.67 26.71
N ARG A 69 9.40 8.61 27.46
CA ARG A 69 10.66 9.25 27.11
C ARG A 69 11.64 8.29 26.42
N PHE A 70 12.05 8.63 25.21
CA PHE A 70 13.20 8.06 24.51
C PHE A 70 14.06 9.18 23.92
N SER A 71 15.20 8.86 23.31
CA SER A 71 16.05 9.87 22.68
C SER A 71 15.32 10.52 21.51
N SER A 72 15.15 11.86 21.52
CA SER A 72 14.64 12.55 20.33
C SER A 72 15.47 12.20 19.10
N PRO A 73 14.83 12.03 17.94
CA PRO A 73 15.55 12.00 16.68
C PRO A 73 16.35 13.31 16.53
N ARG A 74 17.44 13.24 15.76
CA ARG A 74 18.21 14.43 15.38
C ARG A 74 17.74 14.89 14.01
N ALA A 75 17.93 16.17 13.72
CA ALA A 75 17.78 16.66 12.36
C ALA A 75 18.72 15.90 11.40
N ASP A 76 18.18 15.53 10.25
CA ASP A 76 18.90 14.89 9.16
C ASP A 76 19.79 15.87 8.40
N ALA A 77 19.41 17.15 8.41
CA ALA A 77 20.15 18.24 7.78
C ALA A 77 19.94 19.58 8.52
N THR A 78 20.87 20.51 8.30
CA THR A 78 20.75 21.90 8.75
C THR A 78 21.05 22.84 7.58
N VAL A 79 20.18 23.81 7.33
CA VAL A 79 20.33 24.80 6.26
C VAL A 79 21.31 25.89 6.68
N GLY A 80 22.61 25.59 6.57
CA GLY A 80 23.67 26.53 6.98
C GLY A 80 23.91 27.70 6.01
N ARG A 81 23.56 27.56 4.73
CA ARG A 81 23.71 28.61 3.71
C ARG A 81 22.53 28.60 2.74
N ARG A 82 22.00 29.78 2.43
CA ARG A 82 20.90 29.97 1.48
C ARG A 82 21.38 30.62 0.15
N PRO A 83 20.82 30.25 -1.02
CA PRO A 83 19.79 29.23 -1.18
C PRO A 83 20.35 27.82 -0.93
N TRP A 84 19.52 26.94 -0.37
CA TRP A 84 19.77 25.52 -0.21
C TRP A 84 18.73 24.75 -1.00
N GLU A 85 19.16 23.78 -1.80
CA GLU A 85 18.30 23.08 -2.74
C GLU A 85 18.74 21.62 -2.85
N GLU A 86 17.78 20.71 -2.84
CA GLU A 86 18.02 19.27 -2.97
C GLU A 86 16.87 18.54 -3.66
N VAL A 87 17.20 17.38 -4.21
CA VAL A 87 16.25 16.33 -4.59
C VAL A 87 16.66 15.07 -3.82
N THR A 88 15.74 14.46 -3.09
CA THR A 88 16.03 13.25 -2.32
C THR A 88 14.82 12.32 -2.27
N THR A 89 15.06 11.10 -1.80
CA THR A 89 14.03 10.06 -1.62
C THR A 89 13.82 9.77 -0.14
N LEU A 90 12.60 9.39 0.22
CA LEU A 90 12.18 8.97 1.56
C LEU A 90 11.30 7.73 1.48
N ALA A 91 11.53 6.79 2.40
CA ALA A 91 10.65 5.63 2.55
C ALA A 91 9.25 6.07 3.00
N GLN A 92 8.19 5.35 2.58
CA GLN A 92 6.82 5.63 3.01
C GLN A 92 6.69 5.57 4.53
N TYR A 93 5.97 6.53 5.10
CA TYR A 93 5.83 6.73 6.54
C TYR A 93 7.18 6.92 7.28
N GLY A 94 8.24 7.23 6.54
CA GLY A 94 9.46 7.82 7.06
C GLY A 94 9.28 9.33 7.26
N VAL A 95 10.19 9.92 8.02
CA VAL A 95 10.20 11.37 8.26
C VAL A 95 11.62 11.90 8.14
N ARG A 96 11.74 13.11 7.60
CA ARG A 96 12.97 13.88 7.57
C ARG A 96 12.79 15.20 8.31
N TYR A 97 13.75 15.51 9.17
CA TYR A 97 13.83 16.75 9.93
C TYR A 97 14.97 17.62 9.39
N ILE A 98 14.67 18.87 9.04
CA ILE A 98 15.65 19.81 8.49
C ILE A 98 15.62 21.09 9.33
N ASP A 99 16.73 21.37 10.00
CA ASP A 99 16.85 22.56 10.85
C ASP A 99 17.11 23.82 10.02
N LEU A 100 16.35 24.87 10.34
CA LEU A 100 16.52 26.25 9.93
C LEU A 100 17.03 27.03 11.16
N ASP A 101 18.35 27.04 11.34
CA ASP A 101 19.03 27.49 12.57
C ASP A 101 19.28 29.01 12.65
N GLN A 102 18.74 29.76 11.68
CA GLN A 102 18.94 31.21 11.59
C GLN A 102 17.59 31.93 11.57
N ALA A 103 17.49 33.03 12.32
CA ALA A 103 16.39 33.95 12.18
C ALA A 103 16.46 34.69 10.83
N GLY A 104 15.30 35.03 10.27
CA GLY A 104 15.20 35.82 9.04
C GLY A 104 13.97 35.48 8.21
N ASP A 105 13.90 36.10 7.04
CA ASP A 105 12.86 35.81 6.05
C ASP A 105 13.27 34.62 5.20
N TYR A 106 12.35 33.69 5.00
CA TYR A 106 12.54 32.45 4.25
C TYR A 106 11.54 32.36 3.11
N THR A 107 11.97 31.82 1.98
CA THR A 107 11.05 31.25 0.99
C THR A 107 11.30 29.75 0.86
N ILE A 108 10.28 28.95 1.21
CA ILE A 108 10.33 27.49 1.16
C ILE A 108 9.48 27.04 -0.02
N SER A 109 10.09 26.35 -0.98
CA SER A 109 9.42 25.75 -2.13
C SER A 109 9.57 24.24 -2.09
N PHE A 110 8.47 23.53 -2.23
CA PHE A 110 8.40 22.07 -2.17
C PHE A 110 7.66 21.53 -3.38
N ALA A 111 8.12 20.41 -3.92
CA ALA A 111 7.40 19.61 -4.91
C ALA A 111 7.71 18.13 -4.68
N GLY A 112 6.69 17.34 -4.37
CA GLY A 112 6.80 15.89 -4.19
C GLY A 112 6.18 15.10 -5.34
N ASP A 113 6.53 13.82 -5.44
CA ASP A 113 5.84 12.88 -6.32
C ASP A 113 4.32 12.89 -6.03
N THR A 114 3.49 12.77 -7.07
CA THR A 114 2.02 12.71 -6.98
C THR A 114 1.48 11.28 -7.06
N LEU A 115 2.28 10.37 -7.59
CA LEU A 115 2.00 8.94 -7.69
C LEU A 115 3.25 8.19 -7.22
N VAL A 116 3.04 7.02 -6.63
CA VAL A 116 4.10 6.07 -6.29
C VAL A 116 3.68 4.69 -6.77
N GLU A 117 4.65 3.86 -7.14
CA GLU A 117 4.40 2.48 -7.54
C GLU A 117 3.83 1.68 -6.35
N LEU A 118 2.61 1.17 -6.51
CA LEU A 118 2.00 0.19 -5.61
C LEU A 118 2.75 -1.13 -5.76
N LEU A 119 3.00 -1.51 -7.01
CA LEU A 119 3.85 -2.60 -7.41
C LEU A 119 4.71 -2.10 -8.58
N ALA A 120 6.02 -2.32 -8.50
CA ALA A 120 6.96 -2.00 -9.58
C ALA A 120 6.84 -2.99 -10.75
N ILE A 121 5.62 -3.21 -11.24
CA ILE A 121 5.28 -4.09 -12.36
C ILE A 121 4.45 -3.30 -13.36
N THR A 122 4.63 -3.62 -14.64
CA THR A 122 3.77 -3.13 -15.73
C THR A 122 2.82 -4.26 -16.09
N PRO A 123 1.49 -4.06 -16.10
CA PRO A 123 0.54 -5.08 -16.55
C PRO A 123 0.84 -5.51 -18.00
N PRO A 124 0.58 -6.78 -18.37
CA PRO A 124 0.81 -7.29 -19.72
C PRO A 124 0.01 -6.55 -20.79
N SER A 125 -1.18 -6.07 -20.42
CA SER A 125 -2.05 -5.23 -21.24
C SER A 125 -2.68 -4.13 -20.36
N GLY A 126 -3.31 -3.10 -20.97
CA GLY A 126 -4.01 -2.08 -20.18
C GLY A 126 -3.14 -1.26 -19.20
N GLN A 127 -3.77 -0.85 -18.10
CA GLN A 127 -3.23 -0.05 -16.98
C GLN A 127 -3.54 -0.67 -15.61
N ARG A 128 -4.40 -1.70 -15.56
CA ARG A 128 -4.87 -2.36 -14.34
C ARG A 128 -4.70 -3.86 -14.44
N ALA A 129 -4.63 -4.49 -13.28
CA ALA A 129 -4.74 -5.93 -13.11
C ALA A 129 -5.53 -6.23 -11.85
N TRP A 130 -6.05 -7.45 -11.71
CA TRP A 130 -6.58 -7.91 -10.43
C TRP A 130 -5.40 -8.13 -9.48
N LEU A 131 -5.44 -7.47 -8.33
CA LEU A 131 -4.36 -7.53 -7.34
C LEU A 131 -4.89 -7.95 -5.98
N SER A 132 -4.26 -8.95 -5.40
CA SER A 132 -4.24 -9.19 -3.95
C SER A 132 -2.89 -8.69 -3.42
N PRO A 133 -2.84 -7.56 -2.69
CA PRO A 133 -1.60 -7.10 -2.08
C PRO A 133 -1.11 -8.11 -1.04
N GLY A 134 0.20 -8.13 -0.80
CA GLY A 134 0.77 -8.94 0.28
C GLY A 134 0.31 -8.48 1.67
N GLY A 135 0.29 -9.42 2.60
CA GLY A 135 -0.03 -9.21 4.01
C GLY A 135 -0.07 -10.53 4.77
N ASP A 136 -0.08 -10.45 6.09
CA ASP A 136 -0.15 -11.62 6.98
C ASP A 136 -1.61 -12.12 7.12
N GLY A 137 -1.79 -13.44 7.18
CA GLY A 137 -3.06 -14.10 7.50
C GLY A 137 -4.14 -13.95 6.44
N ILE A 138 -3.76 -13.71 5.18
CA ILE A 138 -4.67 -13.47 4.08
C ILE A 138 -5.34 -14.77 3.63
N ASN A 139 -6.65 -14.66 3.35
CA ASN A 139 -7.40 -15.62 2.55
C ASN A 139 -8.19 -14.86 1.47
N ALA A 140 -7.50 -14.46 0.41
CA ALA A 140 -8.08 -13.69 -0.68
C ALA A 140 -8.57 -14.62 -1.78
N THR A 141 -9.76 -14.36 -2.33
CA THR A 141 -10.34 -15.12 -3.44
C THR A 141 -10.84 -14.22 -4.55
N LEU A 142 -10.70 -14.67 -5.79
CA LEU A 142 -11.31 -14.09 -6.99
C LEU A 142 -12.02 -15.21 -7.74
N THR A 143 -13.36 -15.24 -7.69
CA THR A 143 -14.17 -16.36 -8.18
C THR A 143 -15.10 -15.93 -9.31
N ALA A 144 -15.21 -16.68 -10.40
CA ALA A 144 -16.21 -16.44 -11.45
C ALA A 144 -16.83 -17.74 -11.98
N PRO A 145 -18.11 -17.71 -12.39
CA PRO A 145 -18.75 -18.84 -13.06
C PRO A 145 -18.46 -18.87 -14.57
N PHE A 146 -18.34 -20.08 -15.12
CA PHE A 146 -18.26 -20.32 -16.56
C PHE A 146 -19.20 -21.46 -16.97
N ASP A 147 -20.06 -21.20 -17.95
CA ASP A 147 -20.95 -22.20 -18.55
C ASP A 147 -20.24 -22.88 -19.74
N LEU A 148 -19.72 -24.09 -19.52
CA LEU A 148 -19.07 -24.91 -20.55
C LEU A 148 -20.02 -25.96 -21.14
N THR A 149 -21.33 -25.90 -20.84
CA THR A 149 -22.30 -26.94 -21.23
C THR A 149 -22.43 -27.17 -22.73
N SER A 150 -22.11 -26.15 -23.53
CA SER A 150 -22.16 -26.19 -24.99
C SER A 150 -20.82 -26.52 -25.66
N LEU A 151 -19.76 -26.71 -24.86
CA LEU A 151 -18.39 -26.93 -25.33
C LEU A 151 -17.98 -28.40 -25.19
N ASN A 152 -17.07 -28.85 -26.06
CA ASN A 152 -16.42 -30.17 -25.96
C ASN A 152 -14.96 -30.07 -25.51
N GLU A 153 -14.40 -28.87 -25.54
CA GLU A 153 -13.05 -28.52 -25.12
C GLU A 153 -13.07 -27.07 -24.64
N ALA A 154 -12.23 -26.75 -23.67
CA ALA A 154 -12.12 -25.39 -23.13
C ALA A 154 -10.73 -25.19 -22.52
N ASP A 155 -10.19 -23.98 -22.66
CA ASP A 155 -8.95 -23.59 -21.99
C ASP A 155 -9.19 -22.36 -21.11
N LEU A 156 -8.45 -22.27 -20.02
CA LEU A 156 -8.28 -21.06 -19.24
C LEU A 156 -6.88 -20.47 -19.54
N ALA A 157 -6.87 -19.28 -20.12
CA ALA A 157 -5.65 -18.53 -20.39
C ALA A 157 -5.59 -17.27 -19.53
N PHE A 158 -4.42 -16.92 -19.01
CA PHE A 158 -4.23 -15.73 -18.16
C PHE A 158 -2.75 -15.40 -18.03
N TRP A 159 -2.46 -14.18 -17.61
CA TRP A 159 -1.15 -13.82 -17.07
C TRP A 159 -1.21 -13.79 -15.55
N ALA A 160 -0.17 -14.28 -14.90
CA ALA A 160 0.00 -14.12 -13.46
C ALA A 160 1.38 -13.56 -13.11
N TRP A 161 1.40 -12.72 -12.09
CA TRP A 161 2.59 -12.24 -11.40
C TRP A 161 2.44 -12.57 -9.92
N PHE A 162 3.52 -12.99 -9.28
CA PHE A 162 3.46 -13.29 -7.85
C PHE A 162 4.82 -13.14 -7.17
N GLU A 163 4.77 -12.62 -5.96
CA GLU A 163 5.84 -12.65 -4.98
C GLU A 163 5.23 -13.02 -3.65
N LEU A 164 5.47 -14.27 -3.28
CA LEU A 164 4.93 -14.95 -2.11
C LEU A 164 6.11 -15.50 -1.30
N GLU A 165 6.00 -15.55 0.02
CA GLU A 165 7.03 -16.18 0.85
C GLU A 165 7.20 -17.65 0.43
N GLU A 166 8.43 -18.02 0.08
CA GLU A 166 8.77 -19.37 -0.38
C GLU A 166 8.48 -20.39 0.73
N ASP A 167 7.80 -21.49 0.38
CA ASP A 167 7.36 -22.56 1.30
C ASP A 167 6.28 -22.20 2.36
N TYR A 168 5.80 -20.95 2.45
CA TYR A 168 4.78 -20.53 3.44
C TYR A 168 3.52 -19.95 2.79
N ASP A 169 3.68 -19.05 1.83
CA ASP A 169 2.57 -18.38 1.16
C ASP A 169 2.25 -19.05 -0.18
N TYR A 170 0.97 -19.33 -0.43
CA TYR A 170 0.57 -20.07 -1.63
C TYR A 170 -0.60 -19.40 -2.35
N GLY A 171 -0.48 -19.33 -3.67
CA GLY A 171 -1.58 -19.07 -4.58
C GLY A 171 -2.10 -20.37 -5.20
N TYR A 172 -3.42 -20.53 -5.28
CA TYR A 172 -4.07 -21.69 -5.90
C TYR A 172 -5.00 -21.24 -7.01
N LEU A 173 -5.05 -22.03 -8.08
CA LEU A 173 -6.07 -21.93 -9.11
C LEU A 173 -6.97 -23.16 -9.00
N LEU A 174 -8.22 -22.94 -8.61
CA LEU A 174 -9.16 -23.97 -8.22
C LEU A 174 -10.37 -23.97 -9.15
N VAL A 175 -10.93 -25.15 -9.39
CA VAL A 175 -12.20 -25.34 -10.10
C VAL A 175 -13.19 -26.05 -9.19
N SER A 176 -14.46 -25.64 -9.25
CA SER A 176 -15.57 -26.35 -8.62
C SER A 176 -16.62 -26.70 -9.68
N ALA A 177 -17.05 -27.96 -9.70
CA ALA A 177 -18.13 -28.46 -10.56
C ALA A 177 -19.43 -28.73 -9.78
N ASP A 178 -19.51 -28.31 -8.51
CA ASP A 178 -20.62 -28.61 -7.59
C ASP A 178 -21.09 -27.37 -6.81
N ASP A 179 -21.08 -26.22 -7.48
CA ASP A 179 -21.52 -24.92 -6.96
C ASP A 179 -20.74 -24.47 -5.71
N GLY A 180 -19.43 -24.73 -5.70
CA GLY A 180 -18.50 -24.28 -4.67
C GLY A 180 -18.45 -25.16 -3.43
N GLN A 181 -19.10 -26.33 -3.42
CA GLN A 181 -19.06 -27.28 -2.29
C GLN A 181 -17.69 -27.96 -2.16
N THR A 182 -17.08 -28.32 -3.29
CA THR A 182 -15.72 -28.85 -3.38
C THR A 182 -14.90 -28.09 -4.42
N TRP A 183 -13.58 -28.05 -4.20
CA TRP A 183 -12.63 -27.30 -5.03
C TRP A 183 -11.44 -28.18 -5.33
N GLU A 184 -11.10 -28.30 -6.61
CA GLU A 184 -9.96 -29.08 -7.09
C GLU A 184 -8.91 -28.15 -7.72
N PRO A 185 -7.62 -28.29 -7.37
CA PRO A 185 -6.57 -27.47 -7.96
C PRO A 185 -6.28 -27.89 -9.39
N LEU A 186 -6.07 -26.91 -10.27
CA LEU A 186 -5.52 -27.15 -11.60
C LEU A 186 -3.99 -27.32 -11.52
N ASP A 187 -3.46 -28.25 -12.32
CA ASP A 187 -2.02 -28.48 -12.40
C ASP A 187 -1.33 -27.33 -13.14
N LEU A 188 -0.61 -26.49 -12.39
CA LEU A 188 0.20 -25.41 -12.92
C LEU A 188 1.51 -25.93 -13.53
N PRO A 189 1.86 -25.55 -14.78
CA PRO A 189 3.18 -25.78 -15.34
C PRO A 189 4.25 -25.15 -14.44
N SER A 190 5.19 -25.97 -13.97
CA SER A 190 6.23 -25.56 -13.01
C SER A 190 5.68 -25.00 -11.68
N GLY A 191 4.46 -25.39 -11.29
CA GLY A 191 3.91 -25.09 -9.97
C GLY A 191 4.67 -25.81 -8.85
N SER A 192 4.67 -25.19 -7.68
CA SER A 192 5.13 -25.82 -6.44
C SER A 192 4.03 -26.70 -5.86
N ARG A 193 4.39 -27.58 -4.92
CA ARG A 193 3.41 -28.40 -4.19
C ARG A 193 3.08 -27.73 -2.87
N GLY A 194 1.88 -27.16 -2.78
CA GLY A 194 1.30 -26.67 -1.53
C GLY A 194 0.52 -27.76 -0.79
N GLU A 195 -0.09 -27.37 0.33
CA GLU A 195 -0.93 -28.26 1.16
C GLU A 195 -2.11 -28.84 0.38
N TYR A 196 -2.74 -28.03 -0.47
CA TYR A 196 -3.95 -28.39 -1.21
C TYR A 196 -3.70 -28.92 -2.63
N GLY A 197 -2.45 -28.99 -3.09
CA GLY A 197 -2.09 -29.49 -4.43
C GLY A 197 -1.09 -28.59 -5.17
N SER A 198 -1.24 -28.49 -6.48
CA SER A 198 -0.41 -27.59 -7.31
C SER A 198 -0.70 -26.13 -6.98
N ALA A 199 0.35 -25.33 -6.84
CA ALA A 199 0.26 -23.95 -6.33
C ALA A 199 1.34 -23.02 -6.91
N PHE A 200 1.03 -21.73 -6.95
CA PHE A 200 2.00 -20.64 -7.05
C PHE A 200 2.69 -20.47 -5.69
N ASN A 201 4.01 -20.32 -5.68
CA ASN A 201 4.81 -20.09 -4.47
C ASN A 201 6.15 -19.45 -4.86
N GLY A 202 6.74 -18.68 -3.96
CA GLY A 202 7.98 -17.95 -4.25
C GLY A 202 7.73 -16.80 -5.23
N TYR A 203 8.57 -16.68 -6.25
CA TYR A 203 8.54 -15.53 -7.17
C TYR A 203 8.34 -15.96 -8.61
N SER A 204 7.42 -15.28 -9.30
CA SER A 204 7.26 -15.44 -10.73
C SER A 204 8.53 -15.01 -11.45
N THR A 205 8.93 -15.77 -12.47
CA THR A 205 10.09 -15.46 -13.30
C THR A 205 9.64 -15.43 -14.76
N ASP A 206 9.81 -14.28 -15.41
CA ASP A 206 9.38 -14.13 -16.81
C ASP A 206 10.21 -15.00 -17.77
N LYS A 207 9.81 -15.00 -19.05
CA LYS A 207 10.49 -15.76 -20.10
C LYS A 207 11.95 -15.35 -20.32
N GLN A 208 12.36 -14.16 -19.86
CA GLN A 208 13.72 -13.65 -19.94
C GLN A 208 14.55 -13.97 -18.68
N GLY A 209 13.95 -14.61 -17.67
CA GLY A 209 14.61 -14.94 -16.42
C GLY A 209 14.60 -13.81 -15.40
N GLN A 210 13.81 -12.75 -15.60
CA GLN A 210 13.66 -11.69 -14.60
C GLN A 210 12.69 -12.16 -13.50
N LYS A 211 13.20 -12.17 -12.27
CA LYS A 211 12.41 -12.41 -11.06
C LYS A 211 11.42 -11.26 -10.86
N GLY A 212 10.18 -11.57 -10.50
CA GLY A 212 9.09 -10.60 -10.35
C GLY A 212 8.47 -10.16 -11.67
N GLY A 213 8.49 -11.01 -12.71
CA GLY A 213 7.88 -10.73 -14.01
C GLY A 213 6.61 -11.57 -14.28
N TRP A 214 5.81 -11.16 -15.26
CA TRP A 214 4.56 -11.85 -15.62
C TRP A 214 4.81 -13.16 -16.38
N ILE A 215 4.02 -14.19 -16.05
CA ILE A 215 4.04 -15.50 -16.71
C ILE A 215 2.68 -15.73 -17.35
N PHE A 216 2.69 -16.12 -18.62
CA PHE A 216 1.48 -16.55 -19.33
C PHE A 216 1.20 -18.03 -19.08
N TYR A 217 -0.03 -18.33 -18.68
CA TYR A 217 -0.56 -19.66 -18.46
C TYR A 217 -1.69 -19.96 -19.46
N SER A 218 -1.78 -21.23 -19.85
CA SER A 218 -2.88 -21.79 -20.64
C SER A 218 -3.10 -23.21 -20.17
N LEU A 219 -4.22 -23.45 -19.48
CA LEU A 219 -4.55 -24.72 -18.83
C LEU A 219 -5.83 -25.28 -19.44
N SER A 220 -5.84 -26.59 -19.70
CA SER A 220 -7.04 -27.27 -20.20
C SER A 220 -8.08 -27.35 -19.09
N LEU A 221 -9.33 -27.07 -19.47
CA LEU A 221 -10.55 -27.29 -18.70
C LEU A 221 -11.39 -28.42 -19.33
N ASP A 222 -10.82 -29.25 -20.18
CA ASP A 222 -11.57 -30.25 -20.97
C ASP A 222 -12.31 -31.27 -20.09
N GLU A 223 -11.79 -31.57 -18.90
CA GLU A 223 -12.46 -32.42 -17.90
C GLU A 223 -13.82 -31.85 -17.46
N TYR A 224 -13.99 -30.54 -17.56
CA TYR A 224 -15.20 -29.81 -17.18
C TYR A 224 -16.09 -29.44 -18.38
N ALA A 225 -15.69 -29.81 -19.61
CA ALA A 225 -16.51 -29.58 -20.79
C ALA A 225 -17.89 -30.26 -20.65
N GLY A 226 -18.95 -29.56 -21.04
CA GLY A 226 -20.32 -30.03 -20.85
C GLY A 226 -20.95 -29.71 -19.48
N GLN A 227 -20.27 -28.94 -18.62
CA GLN A 227 -20.74 -28.59 -17.27
C GLN A 227 -20.70 -27.07 -17.03
N GLU A 228 -21.42 -26.60 -16.01
CA GLU A 228 -21.19 -25.28 -15.42
C GLU A 228 -20.15 -25.42 -14.30
N ILE A 229 -19.19 -24.50 -14.25
CA ILE A 229 -18.12 -24.53 -13.24
C ILE A 229 -17.91 -23.16 -12.59
N LEU A 230 -17.29 -23.16 -11.43
CA LEU A 230 -16.65 -21.98 -10.84
C LEU A 230 -15.12 -22.10 -10.98
N VAL A 231 -14.46 -21.02 -11.37
CA VAL A 231 -13.00 -20.89 -11.32
C VAL A 231 -12.66 -19.90 -10.21
N ARG A 232 -11.64 -20.22 -9.41
CA ARG A 232 -11.16 -19.37 -8.31
C ARG A 232 -9.65 -19.24 -8.30
N PHE A 233 -9.16 -18.01 -8.26
CA PHE A 233 -7.82 -17.71 -7.76
C PHE A 233 -7.91 -17.51 -6.25
N GLN A 234 -7.06 -18.18 -5.47
CA GLN A 234 -7.05 -18.07 -4.01
C GLN A 234 -5.63 -17.87 -3.48
N ILE A 235 -5.42 -16.87 -2.64
CA ILE A 235 -4.13 -16.62 -1.96
C ILE A 235 -4.31 -16.90 -0.47
N LEU A 236 -3.42 -17.73 0.06
CA LEU A 236 -3.32 -18.06 1.47
C LEU A 236 -1.93 -17.67 1.96
N THR A 237 -1.87 -16.79 2.96
CA THR A 237 -0.61 -16.42 3.63
C THR A 237 -0.63 -16.84 5.09
N ASP A 238 0.55 -17.07 5.65
CA ASP A 238 0.71 -17.46 7.05
C ASP A 238 0.62 -16.24 7.99
N ALA A 239 0.90 -16.42 9.28
CA ALA A 239 0.72 -15.35 10.27
C ALA A 239 1.85 -14.32 10.33
N SER A 240 2.94 -14.46 9.55
CA SER A 240 4.08 -13.55 9.62
C SER A 240 5.02 -13.70 8.43
N VAL A 241 5.47 -12.55 7.94
CA VAL A 241 6.35 -12.41 6.77
C VAL A 241 5.50 -12.56 5.52
N TYR A 242 5.49 -11.50 4.72
CA TYR A 242 4.79 -11.51 3.47
C TYR A 242 5.64 -10.79 2.43
N GLU A 243 5.55 -11.27 1.21
CA GLU A 243 6.13 -10.63 0.03
C GLU A 243 5.08 -9.74 -0.66
N ARG A 244 5.36 -9.22 -1.85
CA ARG A 244 4.52 -8.14 -2.42
C ARG A 244 3.10 -8.54 -2.83
N GLY A 245 2.80 -9.83 -3.00
CA GLY A 245 1.44 -10.34 -3.24
C GLY A 245 1.28 -11.07 -4.58
N PHE A 246 0.06 -11.03 -5.13
CA PHE A 246 -0.31 -11.79 -6.33
C PHE A 246 -1.20 -10.96 -7.25
N ALA A 247 -0.90 -10.97 -8.55
CA ALA A 247 -1.69 -10.30 -9.56
C ALA A 247 -2.02 -11.23 -10.73
N VAL A 248 -3.21 -11.05 -11.31
CA VAL A 248 -3.68 -11.78 -12.49
C VAL A 248 -4.30 -10.80 -13.49
N ASP A 249 -4.07 -11.04 -14.78
CA ASP A 249 -4.53 -10.18 -15.87
C ASP A 249 -4.82 -10.98 -17.15
N ASP A 250 -5.54 -10.38 -18.09
CA ASP A 250 -6.06 -10.97 -19.35
C ASP A 250 -6.66 -12.38 -19.15
N ILE A 251 -7.57 -12.54 -18.18
CA ILE A 251 -8.20 -13.84 -17.89
C ILE A 251 -9.20 -14.17 -18.98
N ALA A 252 -8.97 -15.24 -19.73
CA ALA A 252 -9.73 -15.61 -20.91
C ALA A 252 -10.16 -17.08 -20.88
N VAL A 253 -11.38 -17.31 -21.40
CA VAL A 253 -11.85 -18.62 -21.83
C VAL A 253 -12.16 -18.50 -23.32
N PRO A 254 -11.16 -18.72 -24.21
CA PRO A 254 -11.27 -18.38 -25.63
C PRO A 254 -12.44 -19.05 -26.35
N GLN A 255 -12.76 -20.30 -25.98
CA GLN A 255 -13.85 -21.09 -26.55
C GLN A 255 -15.23 -20.50 -26.21
N LEU A 256 -15.35 -19.73 -25.12
CA LEU A 256 -16.54 -18.93 -24.79
C LEU A 256 -16.50 -17.52 -25.39
N GLY A 257 -15.38 -17.11 -25.98
CA GLY A 257 -15.13 -15.72 -26.37
C GLY A 257 -15.04 -14.77 -25.17
N PHE A 258 -14.74 -15.29 -23.98
CA PHE A 258 -14.60 -14.52 -22.75
C PHE A 258 -13.16 -13.98 -22.62
N LEU A 259 -13.04 -12.71 -22.23
CA LEU A 259 -11.79 -12.05 -21.85
C LEU A 259 -12.09 -10.97 -20.82
N ASP A 260 -11.42 -11.03 -19.67
CA ASP A 260 -11.31 -9.93 -18.72
C ASP A 260 -9.87 -9.40 -18.72
N ASP A 261 -9.66 -8.27 -19.41
CA ASP A 261 -8.42 -7.49 -19.41
C ASP A 261 -8.37 -6.47 -18.25
N VAL A 262 -9.32 -6.57 -17.31
CA VAL A 262 -9.45 -5.71 -16.13
C VAL A 262 -9.74 -4.23 -16.47
N GLU A 263 -9.88 -3.90 -17.76
CA GLU A 263 -10.19 -2.56 -18.22
C GLU A 263 -11.66 -2.26 -18.40
N GLY A 264 -12.45 -3.31 -18.63
CA GLY A 264 -13.85 -3.22 -19.01
C GLY A 264 -14.85 -3.69 -17.95
N SER A 265 -16.08 -3.89 -18.44
CA SER A 265 -17.21 -4.39 -17.65
C SER A 265 -17.13 -5.86 -17.30
N ASN A 266 -16.26 -6.64 -17.94
CA ASN A 266 -16.12 -8.07 -17.68
C ASN A 266 -15.55 -8.35 -16.28
N THR A 267 -14.91 -7.37 -15.65
CA THR A 267 -14.58 -7.41 -14.21
C THR A 267 -15.79 -7.73 -13.31
N ALA A 268 -17.02 -7.40 -13.73
CA ALA A 268 -18.22 -7.57 -12.93
C ALA A 268 -18.72 -9.03 -12.78
N VAL A 269 -18.19 -9.99 -13.56
CA VAL A 269 -18.51 -11.42 -13.33
C VAL A 269 -17.74 -12.02 -12.16
N TRP A 270 -16.69 -11.35 -11.69
CA TRP A 270 -15.88 -11.85 -10.59
C TRP A 270 -16.44 -11.44 -9.22
N GLU A 271 -16.61 -12.42 -8.35
CA GLU A 271 -16.76 -12.24 -6.91
C GLU A 271 -15.37 -12.13 -6.28
N ALA A 272 -14.97 -10.91 -5.96
CA ALA A 272 -13.68 -10.61 -5.35
C ALA A 272 -13.81 -10.45 -3.83
N ALA A 273 -12.96 -11.13 -3.08
CA ALA A 273 -12.74 -10.96 -1.65
C ALA A 273 -11.23 -10.85 -1.41
N GLY A 274 -10.72 -9.66 -1.09
CA GLY A 274 -9.28 -9.40 -0.94
C GLY A 274 -8.54 -9.05 -2.24
N PHE A 275 -9.11 -9.38 -3.40
CA PHE A 275 -8.66 -8.88 -4.70
C PHE A 275 -9.35 -7.55 -5.07
N ALA A 276 -8.64 -6.67 -5.77
CA ALA A 276 -9.22 -5.46 -6.35
C ALA A 276 -8.61 -5.14 -7.72
N PRO A 277 -9.41 -4.61 -8.69
CA PRO A 277 -8.86 -4.04 -9.91
C PRO A 277 -8.00 -2.85 -9.54
N SER A 278 -6.70 -2.96 -9.77
CA SER A 278 -5.72 -2.00 -9.25
C SER A 278 -4.82 -1.51 -10.35
N THR A 279 -4.58 -0.19 -10.37
CA THR A 279 -3.46 0.39 -11.11
C THR A 279 -2.16 0.02 -10.40
N THR A 280 -1.05 0.00 -11.13
CA THR A 280 0.27 -0.29 -10.54
C THR A 280 0.88 0.92 -9.83
N THR A 281 0.17 2.05 -9.83
CA THR A 281 0.51 3.24 -9.04
C THR A 281 -0.68 3.65 -8.17
N ILE A 282 -0.37 4.29 -7.04
CA ILE A 282 -1.34 4.85 -6.11
C ILE A 282 -1.02 6.33 -5.84
N PRO A 283 -2.02 7.14 -5.40
CA PRO A 283 -1.77 8.50 -4.98
C PRO A 283 -0.71 8.59 -3.88
N GLN A 284 0.27 9.47 -4.08
CA GLN A 284 1.26 9.81 -3.08
C GLN A 284 0.81 11.06 -2.33
N GLN A 285 0.87 11.03 -1.00
CA GLN A 285 0.62 12.19 -0.15
C GLN A 285 1.89 12.59 0.60
N TRP A 286 1.94 13.85 1.02
CA TRP A 286 3.05 14.40 1.80
C TRP A 286 2.53 15.22 2.96
N ALA A 287 3.10 15.01 4.15
CA ALA A 287 3.03 15.98 5.24
C ALA A 287 4.26 16.88 5.16
N VAL A 288 4.02 18.18 5.13
CA VAL A 288 5.05 19.21 5.28
C VAL A 288 4.62 20.13 6.41
N GLN A 289 5.38 20.13 7.50
CA GLN A 289 5.11 20.96 8.68
C GLN A 289 6.35 21.77 9.05
N LEU A 290 6.13 22.91 9.70
CA LEU A 290 7.17 23.77 10.24
C LEU A 290 6.98 23.89 11.74
N ILE A 291 7.98 23.45 12.50
CA ILE A 291 8.07 23.64 13.95
C ILE A 291 8.84 24.94 14.17
N GLU A 292 8.20 25.97 14.71
CA GLU A 292 8.84 27.25 15.02
C GLU A 292 9.14 27.34 16.51
N TYR A 293 10.39 27.62 16.87
CA TYR A 293 10.84 27.76 18.24
C TYR A 293 10.81 29.24 18.69
N GLY A 294 10.93 29.43 20.00
CA GLY A 294 11.09 30.74 20.62
C GLY A 294 10.06 31.01 21.71
N ARG A 295 9.64 32.27 21.84
CA ARG A 295 8.72 32.70 22.92
C ARG A 295 7.29 32.18 22.76
N THR A 296 6.88 31.91 21.53
CA THR A 296 5.55 31.38 21.21
C THR A 296 5.75 30.20 20.26
N PRO A 297 6.17 29.05 20.80
CA PRO A 297 6.40 27.87 20.00
C PRO A 297 5.11 27.46 19.31
N ARG A 298 5.19 27.03 18.06
CA ARG A 298 4.02 26.57 17.29
C ARG A 298 4.42 25.63 16.18
N VAL A 299 3.43 24.88 15.70
CA VAL A 299 3.53 24.01 14.53
C VAL A 299 2.61 24.56 13.46
N THR A 300 3.14 24.74 12.25
CA THR A 300 2.37 25.23 11.10
C THR A 300 2.40 24.18 10.00
N THR A 301 1.24 23.69 9.58
CA THR A 301 1.14 22.87 8.36
C THR A 301 1.36 23.74 7.13
N LEU A 302 2.16 23.25 6.18
CA LEU A 302 2.41 23.86 4.89
C LEU A 302 1.58 23.11 3.82
N PRO A 303 0.30 23.49 3.59
CA PRO A 303 -0.65 22.73 2.76
C PRO A 303 -0.31 22.70 1.26
N LEU A 304 -0.03 21.52 0.72
CA LEU A 304 0.29 21.36 -0.70
C LEU A 304 -0.96 21.41 -1.58
N ASP A 305 -0.78 21.77 -2.84
CA ASP A 305 -1.82 21.70 -3.86
C ASP A 305 -2.04 20.25 -4.36
N ALA A 306 -2.97 20.09 -5.31
CA ALA A 306 -3.31 18.78 -5.89
C ALA A 306 -2.15 18.12 -6.67
N PHE A 307 -1.06 18.84 -6.92
CA PHE A 307 0.15 18.34 -7.56
C PHE A 307 1.30 18.13 -6.56
N ASN A 308 1.00 18.12 -5.26
CA ASN A 308 1.97 18.06 -4.16
C ASN A 308 3.02 19.18 -4.22
N GLN A 309 2.60 20.38 -4.60
CA GLN A 309 3.46 21.57 -4.67
C GLN A 309 3.05 22.62 -3.64
N GLY A 310 4.03 23.36 -3.13
CA GLY A 310 3.79 24.45 -2.19
C GLY A 310 4.92 25.48 -2.23
N ARG A 311 4.57 26.76 -2.05
CA ARG A 311 5.54 27.85 -1.90
C ARG A 311 5.10 28.81 -0.80
N TYR A 312 5.96 28.99 0.20
CA TYR A 312 5.67 29.76 1.41
C TYR A 312 6.74 30.81 1.65
N THR A 313 6.31 32.03 1.94
CA THR A 313 7.19 33.09 2.44
C THR A 313 6.82 33.37 3.90
N LEU A 314 7.80 33.25 4.78
CA LEU A 314 7.60 33.34 6.23
C LEU A 314 8.83 33.96 6.92
N THR A 315 8.64 34.47 8.13
CA THR A 315 9.71 35.05 8.94
C THR A 315 9.94 34.18 10.17
N ILE A 316 11.13 33.59 10.29
CA ILE A 316 11.56 32.83 11.47
C ILE A 316 12.23 33.79 12.45
N THR A 317 11.74 33.83 13.69
CA THR A 317 12.25 34.77 14.71
C THR A 317 13.43 34.25 15.52
N ASP A 318 13.59 32.93 15.60
CA ASP A 318 14.65 32.28 16.39
C ASP A 318 15.27 31.15 15.56
N SER A 319 14.64 29.98 15.58
CA SER A 319 14.94 28.85 14.72
C SER A 319 13.65 28.11 14.37
N ALA A 320 13.71 27.24 13.37
CA ALA A 320 12.62 26.32 13.05
C ALA A 320 13.15 24.98 12.57
N THR A 321 12.29 23.96 12.50
CA THR A 321 12.58 22.67 11.88
C THR A 321 11.47 22.34 10.89
N LEU A 322 11.84 22.03 9.65
CA LEU A 322 10.93 21.45 8.67
C LEU A 322 10.79 19.94 8.93
N VAL A 323 9.56 19.46 8.89
CA VAL A 323 9.20 18.04 9.01
C VAL A 323 8.56 17.62 7.69
N ILE A 324 9.17 16.65 7.00
CA ILE A 324 8.73 16.17 5.69
C ILE A 324 8.54 14.66 5.75
N ALA A 325 7.35 14.18 5.39
CA ALA A 325 7.04 12.76 5.41
C ALA A 325 6.15 12.35 4.22
N PRO A 326 6.59 11.41 3.37
CA PRO A 326 5.71 10.78 2.39
C PRO A 326 4.79 9.75 3.03
N MET A 327 3.54 9.68 2.57
CA MET A 327 2.54 8.74 3.03
C MET A 327 1.77 8.18 1.84
N ALA A 328 1.92 6.89 1.59
CA ALA A 328 1.13 6.12 0.65
C ALA A 328 0.91 4.71 1.25
N PRO A 329 -0.34 4.27 1.44
CA PRO A 329 -0.62 2.96 2.03
C PRO A 329 -0.22 1.82 1.06
N HIS A 330 0.02 0.63 1.59
CA HIS A 330 0.24 -0.60 0.81
C HIS A 330 1.48 -0.64 -0.11
N THR A 331 2.40 0.32 0.00
CA THR A 331 3.68 0.28 -0.74
C THR A 331 4.87 0.60 0.16
N THR A 332 6.00 -0.04 -0.14
CA THR A 332 7.31 0.23 0.46
C THR A 332 8.22 1.03 -0.47
N THR A 333 7.76 1.33 -1.69
CA THR A 333 8.51 2.13 -2.66
C THR A 333 8.72 3.54 -2.13
N SER A 334 9.97 3.98 -2.07
CA SER A 334 10.32 5.35 -1.65
C SER A 334 9.72 6.40 -2.57
N ALA A 335 9.34 7.54 -2.00
CA ALA A 335 8.88 8.71 -2.73
C ALA A 335 9.99 9.76 -2.86
N THR A 336 9.98 10.52 -3.95
CA THR A 336 10.94 11.58 -4.24
C THR A 336 10.32 12.95 -3.99
N TYR A 337 11.12 13.88 -3.44
CA TYR A 337 10.75 15.29 -3.41
C TYR A 337 11.92 16.19 -3.77
N TRP A 338 11.59 17.37 -4.26
CA TRP A 338 12.46 18.52 -4.43
C TRP A 338 12.11 19.57 -3.36
N LEU A 339 13.14 20.18 -2.77
CA LEU A 339 13.01 21.23 -1.78
C LEU A 339 14.02 22.34 -2.05
N LYS A 340 13.56 23.59 -1.99
CA LYS A 340 14.38 24.79 -2.05
C LYS A 340 14.05 25.73 -0.90
N VAL A 341 15.08 26.18 -0.21
CA VAL A 341 15.02 27.13 0.91
C VAL A 341 15.87 28.35 0.57
N GLU A 342 15.24 29.51 0.45
CA GLU A 342 15.86 30.80 0.10
C GLU A 342 15.92 31.77 1.28
#